data_AF-A0A4P0XGR7-F1
#
_entry.id   AF-A0A4P0XGR7-F1
#
_cell.length_a   1.000
_cell.length_b   1.000
_cell.length_c   1.000
_cell.angle_alpha   90.00
_cell.angle_beta   90.00
_cell.angle_gamma   90.00
#
_symmetry.space_group_name_H-M   'P 1'
#
loop_
_entity.id
_entity.type
_entity.pdbx_description
1 polymer ?
#
loop_
_entity_poly.entity_id
_entity_poly.type
_entity_poly.pdbx_seq_one_letter_code
_entity_poly.pdbx_strand_id
1 'polypeptide(L)' 'MGNRIAKKLHVMGITTALQLSLTNPTFIRKNFNVVLERTVRELNGESLHFTGGSAAA' A
#
# COMPACT_ATOMS: atom_id res chain seq x y z
N MET A 1 0.93 6.55 17.08
CA MET A 1 1.47 5.18 16.92
C MET A 1 1.56 4.76 15.45
N GLY A 2 2.21 5.54 14.56
CA GLY A 2 2.29 5.20 13.12
C GLY A 2 3.57 5.63 12.37
N ASN A 3 4.57 6.20 13.07
CA ASN A 3 5.60 6.99 12.40
C ASN A 3 6.80 6.19 11.86
N ARG A 4 6.92 4.88 12.15
CA ARG A 4 8.07 4.08 11.67
C ARG A 4 7.95 3.76 10.19
N ILE A 5 6.74 3.46 9.73
CA ILE A 5 6.44 3.14 8.33
C ILE A 5 6.64 4.40 7.48
N ALA A 6 5.97 5.49 7.86
CA ALA A 6 6.08 6.77 7.18
C ALA A 6 7.54 7.29 7.14
N LYS A 7 8.31 7.17 8.23
CA LYS A 7 9.74 7.54 8.21
C LYS A 7 10.56 6.71 7.24
N LYS A 8 10.41 5.38 7.21
CA LYS A 8 11.15 4.51 6.29
C LYS A 8 10.83 4.82 4.84
N LEU A 9 9.54 5.03 4.54
CA LEU A 9 9.09 5.43 3.20
C LEU A 9 9.68 6.80 2.82
N HIS A 10 9.61 7.79 3.70
CA HIS A 10 10.18 9.12 3.48
C HIS A 10 11.70 9.08 3.23
N VAL A 11 12.44 8.23 3.96
CA VAL A 11 13.89 8.02 3.75
C VAL A 11 14.17 7.37 2.39
N MET A 12 13.28 6.50 1.89
CA MET A 12 13.37 5.95 0.53
C MET A 12 12.90 6.93 -0.56
N GLY A 13 12.44 8.13 -0.18
CA GLY A 13 11.85 9.10 -1.11
C GLY A 13 10.40 8.78 -1.49
N ILE A 14 9.77 7.80 -0.84
CA ILE A 14 8.38 7.41 -1.04
C ILE A 14 7.51 8.21 -0.07
N THR A 15 6.84 9.24 -0.57
CA THR A 15 5.98 10.11 0.25
C THR A 15 4.52 10.06 -0.19
N THR A 16 4.25 9.47 -1.35
CA THR A 16 2.93 9.40 -1.96
C THR A 16 2.50 7.97 -2.21
N ALA A 17 1.18 7.75 -2.26
CA ALA A 17 0.57 6.47 -2.65
C ALA A 17 1.01 6.04 -4.07
N LEU A 18 1.24 6.99 -4.98
CA LEU A 18 1.73 6.73 -6.33
C LEU A 18 3.18 6.19 -6.32
N GLN A 19 4.07 6.78 -5.51
CA GLN A 19 5.43 6.24 -5.39
C GLN A 19 5.42 4.87 -4.69
N LEU A 20 4.50 4.68 -3.77
CA LEU A 20 4.29 3.40 -3.11
C LEU A 20 3.83 2.33 -4.13
N SER A 21 2.90 2.66 -5.03
CA SER A 21 2.46 1.76 -6.10
C SER A 21 3.61 1.45 -7.08
N LEU A 22 4.48 2.41 -7.38
CA LEU A 22 5.65 2.17 -8.23
C LEU A 22 6.72 1.27 -7.58
N THR A 23 6.64 0.99 -6.28
CA THR A 23 7.60 0.10 -5.59
C THR A 23 7.17 -1.36 -5.57
N ASN A 24 8.16 -2.25 -5.52
CA ASN A 24 7.92 -3.69 -5.56
C ASN A 24 7.11 -4.16 -4.32
N PRO A 25 5.89 -4.71 -4.48
CA PRO A 25 5.04 -5.12 -3.36
C PRO A 25 5.69 -6.22 -2.49
N THR A 26 6.51 -7.08 -3.08
CA THR A 26 7.25 -8.12 -2.33
C THR A 26 8.26 -7.51 -1.36
N PHE A 27 8.90 -6.39 -1.76
CA PHE A 27 9.82 -5.65 -0.90
C PHE A 27 9.06 -4.95 0.24
N ILE A 28 7.91 -4.36 -0.07
CA ILE A 28 7.04 -3.71 0.92
C ILE A 28 6.55 -4.71 1.98
N ARG A 29 6.14 -5.92 1.57
CA ARG A 29 5.75 -7.00 2.48
C ARG A 29 6.86 -7.37 3.47
N LYS A 30 8.10 -7.50 2.98
CA LYS A 30 9.26 -7.85 3.82
C LYS A 30 9.66 -6.73 4.78
N ASN A 31 9.52 -5.46 4.37
CA ASN A 31 9.98 -4.32 5.15
C ASN A 31 8.92 -3.69 6.06
N PHE A 32 7.63 -3.88 5.74
CA PHE A 32 6.50 -3.24 6.43
C PHE A 32 5.48 -4.28 6.89
N ASN A 33 4.53 -4.66 6.02
CA ASN A 33 3.44 -5.59 6.32
C ASN A 33 2.72 -6.00 5.03
N VAL A 34 2.02 -7.14 5.07
CA VAL A 34 1.06 -7.59 4.04
C VAL A 34 -0.09 -6.59 3.82
N VAL A 35 -0.48 -5.81 4.83
CA VAL A 35 -1.54 -4.78 4.67
C VAL A 35 -1.08 -3.69 3.70
N LEU A 36 0.17 -3.24 3.83
CA LEU A 36 0.72 -2.18 2.97
C LEU A 36 1.01 -2.69 1.56
N GLU A 37 1.41 -3.96 1.44
CA GLU A 37 1.49 -4.66 0.16
C GLU A 37 0.13 -4.68 -0.55
N ARG A 38 -0.95 -5.05 0.15
CA ARG A 38 -2.30 -5.06 -0.41
C ARG A 38 -2.68 -3.69 -0.93
N THR A 39 -2.45 -2.63 -0.16
CA THR A 39 -2.67 -1.26 -0.61
C THR A 39 -1.85 -0.92 -1.85
N VAL A 40 -0.58 -1.32 -1.94
CA VAL A 40 0.26 -1.13 -3.14
C VAL A 40 -0.32 -1.85 -4.35
N ARG A 41 -0.74 -3.11 -4.21
CA ARG A 41 -1.34 -3.89 -5.29
C ARG A 41 -2.68 -3.31 -5.73
N GLU A 42 -3.52 -2.91 -4.78
CA GLU A 42 -4.79 -2.21 -5.03
C GLU A 42 -4.55 -0.89 -5.80
N LEU A 43 -3.56 -0.11 -5.39
CA LEU A 43 -3.17 1.14 -6.06
C LEU A 43 -2.57 0.93 -7.46
N ASN A 44 -1.93 -0.21 -7.72
CA ASN A 44 -1.43 -0.58 -9.06
C ASN A 44 -2.54 -1.02 -10.02
N GLY A 45 -3.78 -1.15 -9.56
CA GLY A 45 -4.85 -1.73 -10.36
C GLY A 45 -4.87 -3.27 -10.36
N GLU A 46 -4.04 -3.94 -9.53
CA GLU A 46 -4.33 -5.30 -9.04
C GLU A 46 -5.43 -5.26 -7.96
N SER A 47 -6.37 -4.33 -8.08
CA SER A 47 -7.62 -4.29 -7.33
C SER A 47 -8.44 -5.51 -7.71
N LEU A 48 -8.09 -6.65 -7.10
CA LEU A 48 -8.92 -7.83 -7.14
C LEU A 48 -10.16 -7.54 -6.28
N HIS A 49 -11.21 -7.09 -6.97
CA HIS A 49 -12.61 -7.15 -6.58
C HIS A 49 -12.87 -7.00 -5.07
N PHE A 50 -13.04 -5.76 -4.62
CA PHE A 50 -13.59 -5.43 -3.31
C PHE A 50 -15.02 -5.98 -3.21
N THR A 51 -15.18 -7.23 -2.76
CA THR A 51 -16.43 -7.71 -2.19
C THR A 51 -16.55 -7.10 -0.80
N GLY A 52 -17.26 -5.98 -0.69
CA GLY A 52 -17.34 -5.26 0.59
C GLY A 52 -18.25 -4.06 0.65
N GLY A 53 -19.45 -4.12 0.05
CA GLY A 53 -20.54 -3.21 0.40
C GLY A 53 -20.94 -2.23 -0.70
N SER A 54 -21.76 -2.73 -1.62
CA SER A 54 -22.86 -1.93 -2.16
C SER A 54 -23.55 -1.26 -0.97
N ALA A 55 -23.47 0.07 -0.92
CA ALA A 55 -24.45 0.85 -0.18
C ALA A 55 -25.82 0.40 -0.67
N ALA A 56 -26.66 0.03 0.29
CA ALA A 56 -28.03 -0.39 0.07
C ALA A 56 -28.84 0.73 -0.59
N ALA A 57 -29.84 0.28 -1.35
CA ALA A 57 -30.99 1.04 -1.82
C ALA A 57 -31.76 1.73 -0.69
#